data_AF-A0A923WSD6-F1
#
_entry.id   AF-A0A923WSD6-F1
#
_cell.length_a   1.000
_cell.length_b   1.000
_cell.length_c   1.000
_cell.angle_alpha   90.00
_cell.angle_beta   90.00
_cell.angle_gamma   90.00
#
_symmetry.space_group_name_H-M   'P 1'
#
loop_
_entity.id
_entity.type
_entity.pdbx_description
1 polymer ?
#
loop_
_entity_poly.entity_id
_entity_poly.type
_entity_poly.pdbx_seq_one_letter_code
_entity_poly.pdbx_strand_id
1 'polypeptide(L)'
;MRHIERIDNSIVAHANRMDDALKSPVRTPAWRQLGTQGSRWIRNWHDARAREQQAIRAARRAERRALTLLLRILSADQRRDFRQHGHIHVTGASSGSRYRIRVAPFANIDVLACNGIVAHRLCVQPMGELPIFDVIAGQILYLQDPGAEEGFLRHANIHPTRHDEFMSRLPG
;
A
#
# COMPACT_ATOMS: atom_id res chain seq x y z
N MET A 1 5.04 -16.92 6.05
CA MET A 1 3.64 -17.01 5.59
C MET A 1 2.63 -16.40 6.57
N ARG A 2 2.80 -16.51 7.90
CA ARG A 2 1.86 -15.97 8.90
C ARG A 2 1.89 -14.45 9.15
N HIS A 3 2.78 -13.70 8.47
CA HIS A 3 3.02 -12.28 8.78
C HIS A 3 2.27 -11.31 7.85
N ILE A 4 1.88 -11.76 6.66
CA ILE A 4 1.12 -10.97 5.67
C ILE A 4 -0.38 -10.97 6.04
N GLU A 5 -0.90 -12.08 6.57
CA GLU A 5 -2.28 -12.16 7.11
C GLU A 5 -2.52 -11.22 8.30
N ARG A 6 -1.46 -10.79 8.99
CA ARG A 6 -1.56 -9.95 10.20
C ARG A 6 -1.77 -8.47 9.90
N ILE A 7 -1.31 -8.00 8.73
CA ILE A 7 -1.49 -6.60 8.29
C ILE A 7 -2.87 -6.41 7.66
N ASP A 8 -3.35 -7.41 6.90
CA ASP A 8 -4.74 -7.43 6.39
C ASP A 8 -5.78 -7.40 7.53
N ASN A 9 -5.49 -8.09 8.65
CA ASN A 9 -6.43 -8.15 9.78
C ASN A 9 -6.51 -6.85 10.60
N SER A 10 -5.48 -6.00 10.66
CA SER A 10 -5.56 -4.77 11.47
C SER A 10 -6.35 -3.65 10.78
N ILE A 11 -6.29 -3.60 9.45
CA ILE A 11 -7.06 -2.66 8.61
C ILE A 11 -8.53 -3.08 8.58
N VAL A 12 -8.82 -4.37 8.49
CA VAL A 12 -10.19 -4.91 8.59
C VAL A 12 -10.78 -4.78 10.01
N ALA A 13 -9.96 -4.88 11.06
CA ALA A 13 -10.41 -4.73 12.45
C ALA A 13 -10.70 -3.28 12.88
N HIS A 14 -10.24 -2.27 12.14
CA HIS A 14 -10.64 -0.87 12.35
C HIS A 14 -11.96 -0.55 11.62
N ALA A 15 -12.15 -1.10 10.41
CA ALA A 15 -13.43 -1.01 9.69
C ALA A 15 -14.59 -1.71 10.43
N ASN A 16 -14.34 -2.87 11.04
CA ASN A 16 -15.35 -3.61 11.79
C ASN A 16 -15.79 -2.94 13.11
N ARG A 17 -14.98 -2.01 13.65
CA ARG A 17 -15.34 -1.27 14.88
C ARG A 17 -16.33 -0.12 14.65
N MET A 18 -16.56 0.26 13.39
CA MET A 18 -17.64 1.17 13.02
C MET A 18 -18.93 0.43 12.61
N ASP A 19 -18.86 -0.88 12.37
CA ASP A 19 -20.01 -1.73 12.01
C ASP A 19 -20.84 -2.16 13.24
N ASP A 20 -20.26 -2.16 14.44
CA ASP A 20 -20.97 -2.51 15.68
C ASP A 20 -21.83 -1.36 16.25
N ALA A 21 -21.62 -0.12 15.80
CA ALA A 21 -22.52 0.99 16.09
C ALA A 21 -23.85 0.92 15.28
N LEU A 22 -23.93 0.00 14.31
CA LEU A 22 -25.13 -0.26 13.49
C LEU A 22 -25.94 -1.49 13.97
N LYS A 23 -25.53 -2.15 15.05
CA LYS A 23 -26.24 -3.30 15.66
C LYS A 23 -26.97 -2.94 16.95
N SER A 24 -27.74 -1.85 16.95
CA SER A 24 -28.76 -1.64 17.99
C SER A 24 -30.15 -1.72 17.36
N PRO A 25 -31.13 -2.43 17.96
CA PRO A 25 -32.46 -2.60 17.40
C PRO A 25 -33.18 -1.26 17.49
N VAL A 26 -33.08 -0.45 16.44
CA VAL A 26 -33.88 0.77 16.32
C VAL A 26 -35.34 0.34 16.23
N ARG A 27 -36.03 0.51 17.37
CA ARG A 27 -37.47 0.68 17.53
C ARG A 27 -38.08 1.16 16.20
N THR A 28 -39.00 0.36 15.67
CA THR A 28 -39.94 0.65 14.57
C THR A 28 -39.68 1.97 13.82
N PRO A 29 -39.03 1.97 12.65
CA PRO A 29 -38.77 3.21 11.96
C PRO A 29 -40.00 3.61 11.12
N ALA A 30 -40.30 4.91 11.15
CA ALA A 30 -41.52 5.56 10.64
C ALA A 30 -41.82 5.41 9.12
N TRP A 31 -41.10 4.56 8.38
CA TRP A 31 -41.27 4.36 6.94
C TRP A 31 -42.43 3.43 6.56
N ARG A 32 -43.13 2.80 7.52
CA ARG A 32 -44.38 2.06 7.23
C ARG A 32 -45.51 2.97 6.68
N GLN A 33 -45.39 4.29 6.83
CA GLN A 33 -46.37 5.26 6.35
C GLN A 33 -45.96 5.97 5.04
N LEU A 34 -44.80 5.66 4.46
CA LEU A 34 -44.27 6.36 3.27
C LEU A 34 -44.13 5.39 2.10
N GLY A 35 -45.23 5.19 1.34
CA GLY A 35 -45.38 4.23 0.23
C GLY A 35 -44.17 4.01 -0.72
N THR A 36 -44.29 4.39 -2.00
CA THR A 36 -43.31 4.03 -3.05
C THR A 36 -41.90 4.59 -2.84
N GLN A 37 -41.77 5.65 -2.04
CA GLN A 37 -40.48 6.26 -1.68
C GLN A 37 -39.64 5.34 -0.77
N GLY A 38 -40.25 4.62 0.18
CA GLY A 38 -39.54 3.67 1.05
C GLY A 38 -38.95 2.49 0.28
N SER A 39 -39.67 1.94 -0.70
CA SER A 39 -39.18 0.81 -1.51
C SER A 39 -38.03 1.22 -2.45
N ARG A 40 -38.01 2.45 -2.95
CA ARG A 40 -36.89 2.97 -3.75
C ARG A 40 -35.63 3.15 -2.91
N TRP A 41 -35.79 3.61 -1.67
CA TRP A 41 -34.68 3.82 -0.75
C TRP A 41 -33.98 2.51 -0.37
N ILE A 42 -34.77 1.46 -0.05
CA ILE A 42 -34.26 0.12 0.23
C ILE A 42 -33.51 -0.46 -0.97
N ARG A 43 -34.07 -0.37 -2.18
CA ARG A 43 -33.40 -0.83 -3.42
C ARG A 43 -32.07 -0.11 -3.65
N ASN A 44 -32.07 1.23 -3.59
CA ASN A 44 -30.85 2.02 -3.77
C ASN A 44 -29.76 1.65 -2.76
N TRP A 45 -30.13 1.37 -1.51
CA TRP A 45 -29.19 0.94 -0.47
C TRP A 45 -28.57 -0.43 -0.79
N HIS A 46 -29.39 -1.41 -1.19
CA HIS A 46 -28.89 -2.72 -1.63
C HIS A 46 -27.97 -2.60 -2.85
N ASP A 47 -28.34 -1.78 -3.83
CA ASP A 47 -27.54 -1.55 -5.04
C ASP A 47 -26.22 -0.83 -4.73
N ALA A 48 -26.23 0.13 -3.80
CA ALA A 48 -25.01 0.79 -3.32
C ALA A 48 -24.07 -0.23 -2.63
N ARG A 49 -24.60 -1.04 -1.71
CA ARG A 49 -23.83 -2.06 -0.99
C ARG A 49 -23.31 -3.16 -1.92
N ALA A 50 -24.08 -3.55 -2.94
CA ALA A 50 -23.65 -4.51 -3.95
C ALA A 50 -22.49 -3.96 -4.79
N ARG A 51 -22.56 -2.68 -5.21
CA ARG A 51 -21.48 -2.00 -5.94
C ARG A 51 -20.22 -1.87 -5.10
N GLU A 52 -20.33 -1.49 -3.84
CA GLU A 52 -19.21 -1.42 -2.91
C GLU A 52 -18.55 -2.81 -2.73
N GLN A 53 -19.34 -3.85 -2.49
CA GLN A 53 -18.82 -5.21 -2.36
C GLN A 53 -18.12 -5.69 -3.63
N GLN A 54 -18.65 -5.33 -4.80
CA GLN A 54 -18.03 -5.64 -6.09
C GLN A 54 -16.71 -4.87 -6.27
N ALA A 55 -16.66 -3.59 -5.91
CA ALA A 55 -15.43 -2.78 -5.96
C ALA A 55 -14.35 -3.34 -5.04
N ILE A 56 -14.68 -3.72 -3.79
CA ILE A 56 -13.75 -4.37 -2.85
C ILE A 56 -13.21 -5.69 -3.43
N ARG A 57 -14.06 -6.51 -4.05
CA ARG A 57 -13.63 -7.77 -4.69
C ARG A 57 -12.72 -7.51 -5.89
N ALA A 58 -13.02 -6.49 -6.69
CA ALA A 58 -12.20 -6.10 -7.83
C ALA A 58 -10.83 -5.61 -7.39
N ALA A 59 -10.78 -4.72 -6.39
CA ALA A 59 -9.52 -4.20 -5.81
C ALA A 59 -8.65 -5.34 -5.25
N ARG A 60 -9.23 -6.27 -4.47
CA ARG A 60 -8.51 -7.45 -3.97
C ARG A 60 -7.95 -8.33 -5.09
N ARG A 61 -8.69 -8.48 -6.19
CA ARG A 61 -8.22 -9.25 -7.35
C ARG A 61 -7.08 -8.53 -8.07
N ALA A 62 -7.16 -7.21 -8.21
CA ALA A 62 -6.10 -6.39 -8.78
C ALA A 62 -4.82 -6.49 -7.94
N GLU A 63 -4.92 -6.37 -6.61
CA GLU A 63 -3.76 -6.50 -5.72
C GLU A 63 -3.06 -7.86 -5.80
N ARG A 64 -3.83 -8.95 -5.87
CA ARG A 64 -3.24 -10.30 -6.06
C ARG A 64 -2.50 -10.42 -7.39
N ARG A 65 -3.03 -9.83 -8.46
CA ARG A 65 -2.39 -9.83 -9.78
C ARG A 65 -1.11 -9.00 -9.76
N ALA A 66 -1.14 -7.82 -9.16
CA ALA A 66 0.00 -6.93 -8.99
C ALA A 66 1.12 -7.60 -8.17
N LEU A 67 0.77 -8.25 -7.06
CA LEU A 67 1.74 -9.03 -6.27
C LEU A 67 2.37 -10.15 -7.10
N THR A 68 1.57 -10.86 -7.90
CA THR A 68 2.08 -11.92 -8.79
C THR A 68 3.05 -11.36 -9.82
N LEU A 69 2.74 -10.19 -10.40
CA LEU A 69 3.62 -9.51 -11.35
C LEU A 69 4.92 -9.06 -10.68
N LEU A 70 4.85 -8.40 -9.53
CA LEU A 70 6.02 -8.00 -8.75
C LEU A 70 6.95 -9.20 -8.51
N LEU A 71 6.43 -10.31 -8.00
CA LEU A 71 7.24 -11.51 -7.72
C LEU A 71 7.93 -12.09 -8.96
N ARG A 72 7.39 -11.88 -10.16
CA ARG A 72 8.03 -12.30 -11.43
C ARG A 72 9.18 -11.38 -11.82
N ILE A 73 9.09 -10.09 -11.50
CA ILE A 73 10.12 -9.08 -11.79
C ILE A 73 11.33 -9.24 -10.85
N LEU A 74 11.09 -9.59 -9.59
CA LEU A 74 12.16 -9.69 -8.59
C LEU A 74 13.20 -10.77 -8.94
N SER A 75 14.47 -10.50 -8.62
CA SER A 75 15.52 -11.51 -8.59
C SER A 75 15.28 -12.55 -7.48
N ALA A 76 16.02 -13.65 -7.49
CA ALA A 76 15.91 -14.66 -6.43
C ALA A 76 16.22 -14.09 -5.03
N ASP A 77 17.23 -13.23 -4.92
CA ASP A 77 17.61 -12.56 -3.67
C ASP A 77 16.57 -11.54 -3.24
N GLN A 78 16.07 -10.71 -4.16
CA GLN A 78 15.00 -9.76 -3.85
C GLN A 78 13.71 -10.46 -3.41
N ARG A 79 13.36 -11.60 -4.03
CA ARG A 79 12.22 -12.43 -3.56
C ARG A 79 12.45 -12.99 -2.17
N ARG A 80 13.69 -13.36 -1.83
CA ARG A 80 14.03 -13.82 -0.48
C ARG A 80 13.87 -12.69 0.53
N ASP A 81 14.46 -11.53 0.25
CA ASP A 81 14.38 -10.34 1.10
C ASP A 81 12.93 -9.92 1.34
N PHE A 82 12.13 -9.87 0.28
CA PHE A 82 10.72 -9.52 0.36
C PHE A 82 9.93 -10.51 1.24
N ARG A 83 10.15 -11.82 1.06
CA ARG A 83 9.47 -12.85 1.86
C ARG A 83 9.89 -12.84 3.33
N GLN A 84 11.14 -12.52 3.63
CA GLN A 84 11.69 -12.54 4.98
C GLN A 84 11.39 -11.25 5.75
N HIS A 85 11.53 -10.10 5.10
CA HIS A 85 11.55 -8.80 5.76
C HIS A 85 10.44 -7.83 5.32
N GLY A 86 9.66 -8.17 4.28
CA GLY A 86 8.60 -7.31 3.76
C GLY A 86 9.10 -6.06 3.02
N HIS A 87 10.38 -6.02 2.64
CA HIS A 87 10.99 -4.96 1.85
C HIS A 87 11.98 -5.54 0.84
N ILE A 88 12.36 -4.73 -0.14
CA ILE A 88 13.20 -5.15 -1.26
C ILE A 88 14.43 -4.24 -1.32
N HIS A 89 15.62 -4.82 -1.36
CA HIS A 89 16.84 -4.07 -1.65
C HIS A 89 17.07 -3.95 -3.15
N VAL A 90 17.45 -2.75 -3.58
CA VAL A 90 17.73 -2.41 -4.97
C VAL A 90 19.03 -1.61 -5.01
N THR A 91 19.88 -1.90 -6.00
CA THR A 91 21.03 -1.05 -6.32
C THR A 91 20.69 -0.25 -7.57
N GLY A 92 20.87 1.07 -7.50
CA GLY A 92 20.71 1.98 -8.63
C GLY A 92 21.65 1.61 -9.77
N ALA A 93 21.11 1.46 -10.97
CA ALA A 93 21.89 0.99 -12.11
C ALA A 93 22.94 2.00 -12.60
N SER A 94 22.62 3.30 -12.52
CA SER A 94 23.51 4.40 -12.91
C SER A 94 24.21 5.03 -11.71
N SER A 95 23.51 5.18 -10.58
CA SER A 95 24.07 5.86 -9.40
C SER A 95 24.90 4.94 -8.50
N GLY A 96 24.69 3.62 -8.56
CA GLY A 96 25.24 2.67 -7.60
C GLY A 96 24.66 2.80 -6.19
N SER A 97 23.69 3.69 -5.97
CA SER A 97 23.08 3.92 -4.65
C SER A 97 22.32 2.70 -4.17
N ARG A 98 22.30 2.48 -2.85
CA ARG A 98 21.55 1.39 -2.24
C ARG A 98 20.20 1.89 -1.78
N TYR A 99 19.14 1.23 -2.23
CA TYR A 99 17.76 1.55 -1.89
C TYR A 99 17.13 0.38 -1.13
N ARG A 100 16.20 0.71 -0.24
CA ARG A 100 15.26 -0.24 0.36
C ARG A 100 13.84 0.22 0.11
N ILE A 101 13.08 -0.55 -0.67
CA ILE A 101 11.69 -0.27 -1.00
C ILE A 101 10.78 -1.02 -0.04
N ARG A 102 9.96 -0.27 0.70
CA ARG A 102 8.99 -0.78 1.69
C ARG A 102 7.60 -0.86 1.06
N VAL A 103 6.74 -1.74 1.58
CA VAL A 103 5.31 -1.73 1.25
C VAL A 103 4.64 -0.62 2.06
N ALA A 104 4.61 0.59 1.50
CA ALA A 104 4.01 1.77 2.12
C ALA A 104 3.43 2.70 1.03
N PRO A 105 2.33 3.42 1.31
CA PRO A 105 1.67 4.25 0.31
C PRO A 105 2.46 5.52 -0.05
N PHE A 106 3.33 6.02 0.84
CA PHE A 106 4.08 7.27 0.64
C PHE A 106 5.51 7.13 1.13
N ALA A 107 6.43 7.89 0.51
CA ALA A 107 7.84 7.95 0.87
C ALA A 107 8.45 6.56 1.14
N ASN A 108 8.16 5.60 0.25
CA ASN A 108 8.35 4.18 0.51
C ASN A 108 9.75 3.67 0.12
N ILE A 109 10.57 4.51 -0.51
CA ILE A 109 11.93 4.19 -0.92
C ILE A 109 12.89 4.84 0.06
N ASP A 110 13.57 4.03 0.87
CA ASP A 110 14.65 4.50 1.72
C ASP A 110 15.95 4.53 0.91
N VAL A 111 16.66 5.67 0.88
CA VAL A 111 18.02 5.76 0.35
C VAL A 111 18.98 5.46 1.49
N LEU A 112 19.84 4.48 1.31
CA LEU A 112 20.74 3.97 2.35
C LEU A 112 22.13 4.57 2.20
N ALA A 113 22.69 5.05 3.31
CA ALA A 113 24.11 5.38 3.42
C ALA A 113 24.96 4.10 3.45
N CYS A 114 26.28 4.23 3.35
CA CYS A 114 27.22 3.10 3.31
C CYS A 114 27.14 2.20 4.55
N ASN A 115 26.75 2.74 5.69
CA ASN A 115 26.56 2.02 6.95
C ASN A 115 25.17 1.35 7.06
N GLY A 116 24.33 1.41 6.02
CA GLY A 116 22.99 0.84 5.99
C GLY A 116 21.92 1.69 6.69
N ILE A 117 22.28 2.86 7.23
CA ILE A 117 21.32 3.80 7.81
C ILE A 117 20.56 4.53 6.70
N VAL A 118 19.27 4.77 6.91
CA VAL A 118 18.47 5.58 5.98
C VAL A 118 18.97 7.02 6.03
N ALA A 119 19.45 7.53 4.90
CA ALA A 119 19.86 8.93 4.77
C ALA A 119 18.64 9.84 4.59
N HIS A 120 17.76 9.46 3.68
CA HIS A 120 16.48 10.12 3.40
C HIS A 120 15.54 9.14 2.69
N ARG A 121 14.31 9.58 2.41
CA ARG A 121 13.31 8.79 1.69
C ARG A 121 12.86 9.50 0.42
N LEU A 122 12.55 8.73 -0.61
CA LEU A 122 11.99 9.22 -1.85
C LEU A 122 10.51 8.87 -1.94
N CYS A 123 9.72 9.80 -2.46
CA CYS A 123 8.33 9.59 -2.83
C CYS A 123 8.18 9.88 -4.34
N VAL A 124 7.96 8.81 -5.11
CA VAL A 124 7.57 8.85 -6.52
C VAL A 124 6.37 7.94 -6.67
N GLN A 125 5.23 8.50 -7.04
CA GLN A 125 3.98 7.79 -7.27
C GLN A 125 3.48 8.12 -8.68
N PRO A 126 3.00 7.14 -9.45
CA PRO A 126 2.31 7.41 -10.71
C PRO A 126 1.02 8.19 -10.45
N MET A 127 0.52 8.89 -11.48
CA MET A 127 -0.78 9.52 -11.41
C MET A 127 -1.89 8.46 -11.45
N GLY A 128 -2.88 8.61 -10.58
CA GLY A 128 -4.03 7.70 -10.47
C GLY A 128 -3.87 6.62 -9.40
N GLU A 129 -4.91 5.82 -9.23
CA GLU A 129 -4.93 4.71 -8.26
C GLU A 129 -4.39 3.44 -8.92
N LEU A 130 -3.23 2.98 -8.48
CA LEU A 130 -2.67 1.69 -8.85
C LEU A 130 -2.51 0.80 -7.61
N PRO A 131 -2.64 -0.54 -7.77
CA PRO A 131 -2.26 -1.48 -6.71
C PRO A 131 -0.82 -1.22 -6.24
N ILE A 132 -0.57 -1.30 -4.93
CA ILE A 132 0.72 -0.91 -4.36
C ILE A 132 1.88 -1.73 -4.93
N PHE A 133 1.63 -3.00 -5.26
CA PHE A 133 2.66 -3.87 -5.82
C PHE A 133 3.01 -3.53 -7.28
N ASP A 134 2.09 -2.95 -8.06
CA ASP A 134 2.40 -2.44 -9.40
C ASP A 134 3.24 -1.16 -9.30
N VAL A 135 2.95 -0.29 -8.32
CA VAL A 135 3.79 0.88 -8.02
C VAL A 135 5.21 0.44 -7.67
N ILE A 136 5.37 -0.49 -6.72
CA ILE A 136 6.68 -1.02 -6.33
C ILE A 136 7.39 -1.66 -7.52
N ALA A 137 6.68 -2.43 -8.34
CA ALA A 137 7.25 -3.04 -9.55
C ALA A 137 7.82 -1.97 -10.50
N GLY A 138 7.06 -0.91 -10.76
CA GLY A 138 7.52 0.22 -11.57
C GLY A 138 8.76 0.89 -10.96
N GLN A 139 8.74 1.19 -9.67
CA GLN A 139 9.87 1.82 -8.97
C GLN A 139 11.16 0.97 -9.08
N ILE A 140 11.05 -0.35 -8.97
CA ILE A 140 12.20 -1.27 -9.14
C ILE A 140 12.75 -1.21 -10.55
N LEU A 141 11.87 -1.30 -11.56
CA LEU A 141 12.28 -1.24 -12.96
C LEU A 141 12.98 0.07 -13.29
N TYR A 142 12.46 1.20 -12.80
CA TYR A 142 13.10 2.50 -12.99
C TYR A 142 14.47 2.61 -12.32
N LEU A 143 14.60 2.15 -11.07
CA LEU A 143 15.87 2.24 -10.35
C LEU A 143 16.95 1.29 -10.91
N GLN A 144 16.53 0.15 -11.49
CA GLN A 144 17.44 -0.85 -12.04
C GLN A 144 17.71 -0.69 -13.54
N ASP A 145 17.14 0.32 -14.19
CA ASP A 145 17.42 0.64 -15.58
C ASP A 145 18.38 1.85 -15.68
N PRO A 146 19.56 1.70 -16.33
CA PRO A 146 20.53 2.79 -16.43
C PRO A 146 19.99 4.04 -17.14
N GLY A 147 19.12 3.87 -18.13
CA GLY A 147 18.55 4.97 -18.91
C GLY A 147 17.40 5.69 -18.22
N ALA A 148 16.76 5.07 -17.24
CA ALA A 148 15.56 5.58 -16.59
C ALA A 148 15.79 6.07 -15.14
N GLU A 149 16.83 5.59 -14.44
CA GLU A 149 17.05 5.93 -13.03
C GLU A 149 17.14 7.44 -12.80
N GLU A 150 17.94 8.15 -13.58
CA GLU A 150 18.14 9.60 -13.38
C GLU A 150 16.83 10.39 -13.55
N GLY A 151 16.03 10.04 -14.57
CA GLY A 151 14.72 10.64 -14.79
C GLY A 151 13.76 10.35 -13.64
N PHE A 152 13.79 9.13 -13.10
CA PHE A 152 12.98 8.75 -11.94
C PHE A 152 13.37 9.55 -10.69
N LEU A 153 14.65 9.67 -10.40
CA LEU A 153 15.15 10.44 -9.25
C LEU A 153 14.82 11.93 -9.35
N ARG A 154 14.83 12.50 -10.55
CA ARG A 154 14.46 13.90 -10.79
C ARG A 154 13.01 14.22 -10.43
N HIS A 155 12.10 13.25 -10.55
CA HIS A 155 10.69 13.41 -10.18
C HIS A 155 10.41 13.06 -8.72
N ALA A 156 11.42 12.61 -7.96
CA ALA A 156 11.25 12.20 -6.59
C ALA A 156 11.15 13.37 -5.62
N ASN A 157 10.10 13.37 -4.83
CA ASN A 157 10.04 14.21 -3.63
C ASN A 157 10.93 13.59 -2.54
N ILE A 158 11.80 14.41 -1.96
CA ILE A 158 12.71 13.99 -0.89
C ILE A 158 12.07 14.27 0.47
N HIS A 159 12.04 13.26 1.33
CA HIS A 159 11.59 13.38 2.71
C HIS A 159 12.74 13.08 3.66
N PRO A 160 12.98 13.93 4.68
CA PRO A 160 13.98 13.63 5.69
C PRO A 160 13.59 12.38 6.47
N THR A 161 14.59 11.71 7.05
CA THR A 161 14.31 10.68 8.05
C THR A 161 13.64 11.31 9.26
N ARG A 162 12.69 10.59 9.89
CA ARG A 162 12.08 11.08 11.12
C ARG A 162 13.16 11.09 12.20
N HIS A 163 13.31 12.22 12.88
CA HIS A 163 14.32 12.48 13.93
C HIS A 163 14.37 11.34 14.99
N ASP A 164 13.22 10.72 15.26
CA ASP A 164 13.03 9.64 16.24
C ASP A 164 13.80 8.35 15.92
N GLU A 165 14.04 8.04 14.63
CA GLU A 165 14.82 6.85 14.22
C GLU A 165 16.33 7.06 14.38
N PHE A 166 16.79 8.31 14.43
CA PHE A 166 18.21 8.65 14.62
C PHE A 166 18.58 8.61 16.11
N MET A 167 17.69 9.09 16.99
CA MET A 167 17.93 9.17 18.44
C MET A 167 17.78 7.83 19.17
N SER A 168 16.95 6.90 18.67
CA SER A 168 16.72 5.58 19.29
C SER A 168 17.84 4.55 19.06
N ARG A 169 18.90 4.91 18.33
CA ARG A 169 20.00 3.99 17.96
C ARG A 169 21.40 4.47 18.35
N LEU A 170 21.52 5.57 19.08
CA LEU A 170 22.79 5.97 19.69
C LEU A 170 23.01 5.16 20.98
N PRO A 171 24.20 4.58 21.21
CA PRO A 171 24.54 4.04 22.52
C PRO A 171 24.54 5.18 23.55
N GLY A 172 23.81 4.99 24.65
CA GLY A 172 23.79 5.91 25.79
C GLY A 172 25.04 5.79 26.67
#